data_AF-A0A484LGZ7-F1
#
_entry.id   AF-A0A484LGZ7-F1
#
_cell.length_a   1.000
_cell.length_b   1.000
_cell.length_c   1.000
_cell.angle_alpha   90.00
_cell.angle_beta   90.00
_cell.angle_gamma   90.00
#
_symmetry.space_group_name_H-M   'P 1'
#
loop_
_entity.id
_entity.type
_entity.pdbx_description
1 polymer ?
#
loop_
_entity_poly.entity_id
_entity_poly.type
_entity_poly.pdbx_seq_one_letter_code
_entity_poly.pdbx_strand_id
1 'polypeptide(L)'
;MGIETLNGANFSSWKDSLMLTLGMLDFDYALREPAPPALTDKSTAEDKIVHERWERCNRMALMLIKNSISIIIRGAIPDSSNAKIYLASVEEQFKATSKAHASTLILKMVTTKYDGKSGIREHIMMMNDMARKLKGLDMEISEGFLVHFIMTSLPASFEAFKVNYNTQKVKWSMNELIAMCVQEEERLKLDKPDVAYLMTANPKKRKGNVDKKEVSKVQKRDASASSSSKNSKGKSYCKFCRKEGHRQKDCQDFKEWLTKKGIPYNPEAGKKPKNT
;
A
#
# COMPACT_ATOMS: atom_id res chain seq x y z
N MET A 1 -23.85 11.28 22.21
CA MET A 1 -23.01 11.00 21.03
C MET A 1 -22.40 12.32 20.57
N GLY A 2 -21.23 12.31 19.93
CA GLY A 2 -20.63 13.52 19.34
C GLY A 2 -20.65 13.43 17.82
N ILE A 3 -21.04 14.52 17.15
CA ILE A 3 -20.88 14.64 15.70
C ILE A 3 -19.39 14.98 15.45
N GLU A 4 -18.69 14.16 14.68
CA GLU A 4 -17.32 14.46 14.25
C GLU A 4 -17.30 15.72 13.37
N THR A 5 -16.30 16.59 13.47
CA THR A 5 -16.25 17.82 12.65
C THR A 5 -16.06 17.47 11.17
N LEU A 6 -16.94 17.95 10.28
CA LEU A 6 -16.80 17.78 8.83
C LEU A 6 -15.47 18.39 8.36
N ASN A 7 -14.61 17.57 7.75
CA ASN A 7 -13.20 17.88 7.49
C ASN A 7 -12.75 17.64 6.03
N GLY A 8 -13.70 17.44 5.11
CA GLY A 8 -13.43 17.17 3.69
C GLY A 8 -13.49 15.68 3.34
N ALA A 9 -12.96 14.80 4.19
CA ALA A 9 -12.84 13.37 3.91
C ALA A 9 -13.95 12.49 4.56
N ASN A 10 -14.64 13.00 5.58
CA ASN A 10 -15.55 12.25 6.45
C ASN A 10 -17.05 12.51 6.18
N PHE A 11 -17.44 12.98 4.99
CA PHE A 11 -18.81 13.46 4.74
C PHE A 11 -19.91 12.41 5.00
N SER A 12 -19.71 11.14 4.65
CA SER A 12 -20.72 10.10 4.89
C SER A 12 -20.94 9.88 6.39
N SER A 13 -19.88 9.57 7.14
CA SER A 13 -19.97 9.34 8.59
C SER A 13 -20.40 10.58 9.38
N TRP A 14 -20.03 11.78 8.91
CA TRP A 14 -20.56 13.05 9.42
C TRP A 14 -22.07 13.14 9.21
N LYS A 15 -22.56 12.90 7.98
CA LYS A 15 -23.99 13.00 7.64
C LYS A 15 -24.82 12.01 8.45
N ASP A 16 -24.36 10.77 8.60
CA ASP A 16 -25.05 9.74 9.40
C ASP A 16 -25.12 10.15 10.88
N SER A 17 -24.00 10.60 11.45
CA SER A 17 -23.91 11.06 12.84
C SER A 17 -24.79 12.30 13.10
N LEU A 18 -24.83 13.23 12.15
CA LEU A 18 -25.65 14.43 12.17
C LEU A 18 -27.15 14.07 12.11
N MET A 19 -27.57 13.25 11.13
CA MET A 19 -28.97 12.87 10.96
C MET A 19 -29.50 12.08 12.16
N LEU A 20 -28.70 11.15 12.71
CA LEU A 20 -29.02 10.46 13.96
C LEU A 20 -29.18 11.44 15.12
N THR A 21 -28.29 12.43 15.24
CA THR A 21 -28.36 13.45 16.31
C THR A 21 -29.58 14.37 16.15
N LEU A 22 -29.96 14.75 14.92
CA LEU A 22 -31.15 15.55 14.66
C LEU A 22 -32.45 14.79 14.93
N GLY A 23 -32.50 13.49 14.60
CA GLY A 23 -33.64 12.62 14.89
C GLY A 23 -33.82 12.36 16.38
N MET A 24 -32.74 12.11 17.14
CA MET A 24 -32.79 11.96 18.60
C MET A 24 -33.24 13.23 19.36
N LEU A 25 -33.35 14.37 18.68
CA LEU A 25 -33.72 15.66 19.24
C LEU A 25 -35.01 16.25 18.62
N ASP A 26 -35.72 15.49 17.78
CA ASP A 26 -36.90 15.92 17.00
C ASP A 26 -36.66 17.18 16.11
N PHE A 27 -35.41 17.57 15.88
CA PHE A 27 -35.05 18.72 15.04
C PHE A 27 -35.05 18.37 13.55
N ASP A 28 -34.98 17.09 13.21
CA ASP A 28 -35.14 16.58 11.84
C ASP A 28 -36.54 16.86 11.25
N TYR A 29 -37.53 17.21 12.08
CA TYR A 29 -38.87 17.65 11.67
C TYR A 29 -38.83 18.72 10.58
N ALA A 30 -37.94 19.72 10.70
CA ALA A 30 -37.77 20.78 9.70
C ALA A 30 -36.96 20.35 8.45
N LEU A 31 -36.35 19.16 8.47
CA LEU A 31 -35.77 18.52 7.29
C LEU A 31 -36.78 17.61 6.58
N ARG A 32 -37.72 17.00 7.32
CA ARG A 32 -38.81 16.22 6.75
C ARG A 32 -39.88 17.13 6.13
N GLU A 33 -40.54 17.94 6.93
CA GLU A 33 -41.67 18.76 6.51
C GLU A 33 -41.26 19.97 5.65
N PRO A 34 -42.13 20.44 4.73
CA PRO A 34 -41.94 21.73 4.07
C PRO A 34 -42.00 22.88 5.07
N ALA A 35 -41.42 24.03 4.70
CA ALA A 35 -41.62 25.25 5.47
C ALA A 35 -43.11 25.66 5.42
N PRO A 36 -43.75 25.97 6.57
CA PRO A 36 -45.14 26.40 6.60
C PRO A 36 -45.30 27.77 5.92
N PRO A 37 -46.50 28.12 5.43
CA PRO A 37 -46.78 29.45 4.90
C PRO A 37 -46.49 30.54 5.94
N ALA A 38 -46.07 31.72 5.47
CA ALA A 38 -45.92 32.88 6.32
C ALA A 38 -47.26 33.23 7.01
N LEU A 39 -47.20 33.50 8.31
CA LEU A 39 -48.39 33.82 9.11
C LEU A 39 -49.03 35.13 8.63
N THR A 40 -50.36 35.17 8.68
CA THR A 40 -51.19 36.33 8.29
C THR A 40 -52.23 36.61 9.37
N ASP A 41 -52.95 37.74 9.26
CA ASP A 41 -54.06 38.10 10.15
C ASP A 41 -55.20 37.05 10.15
N LYS A 42 -55.25 36.17 9.14
CA LYS A 42 -56.21 35.08 9.00
C LYS A 42 -55.71 33.73 9.55
N SER A 43 -54.45 33.62 9.96
CA SER A 43 -53.87 32.37 10.46
C SER A 43 -54.45 31.98 11.82
N THR A 44 -54.85 30.72 11.93
CA THR A 44 -55.45 30.09 13.12
C THR A 44 -54.46 29.99 14.29
N ALA A 45 -54.90 29.51 15.46
CA ALA A 45 -53.99 29.23 16.57
C ALA A 45 -53.09 28.02 16.22
N GLU A 46 -53.67 27.04 15.52
CA GLU A 46 -53.07 25.82 15.05
C GLU A 46 -51.95 26.11 14.04
N ASP A 47 -52.18 26.99 13.06
CA ASP A 47 -51.16 27.46 12.09
C ASP A 47 -49.95 28.06 12.81
N LYS A 48 -50.19 28.86 13.86
CA LYS A 48 -49.15 29.53 14.65
C LYS A 48 -48.31 28.51 15.42
N ILE A 49 -48.95 27.53 16.05
CA ILE A 49 -48.27 26.42 16.75
C ILE A 49 -47.41 25.60 15.77
N VAL A 50 -47.91 25.29 14.57
CA VAL A 50 -47.14 24.59 13.53
C VAL A 50 -45.95 25.43 13.05
N HIS A 51 -46.15 26.72 12.80
CA HIS A 51 -45.10 27.64 12.38
C HIS A 51 -44.00 27.80 13.45
N GLU A 52 -44.36 28.02 14.71
CA GLU A 52 -43.40 28.11 15.83
C GLU A 52 -42.64 26.80 16.05
N ARG A 53 -43.32 25.65 15.95
CA ARG A 53 -42.66 24.33 16.04
C ARG A 53 -41.66 24.13 14.90
N TRP A 54 -42.07 24.39 13.66
CA TRP A 54 -41.20 24.22 12.50
C TRP A 54 -39.98 25.15 12.59
N GLU A 55 -40.19 26.44 12.90
CA GLU A 55 -39.09 27.41 12.98
C GLU A 55 -38.13 27.11 14.15
N ARG A 56 -38.64 26.61 15.30
CA ARG A 56 -37.79 26.09 16.37
C ARG A 56 -36.91 24.93 15.89
N CYS A 57 -37.48 23.94 15.21
CA CYS A 57 -36.72 22.80 14.68
C CYS A 57 -35.72 23.24 13.60
N ASN A 58 -36.14 24.13 12.68
CA ASN A 58 -35.31 24.73 11.63
C ASN A 58 -34.08 25.42 12.21
N ARG A 59 -34.28 26.34 13.17
CA ARG A 59 -33.18 27.07 13.82
C ARG A 59 -32.21 26.13 14.55
N MET A 60 -32.73 25.16 15.31
CA MET A 60 -31.88 24.21 16.05
C MET A 60 -31.10 23.27 15.12
N ALA A 61 -31.73 22.78 14.05
CA ALA A 61 -31.05 21.99 13.01
C ALA A 61 -29.96 22.81 12.32
N LEU A 62 -30.26 24.04 11.89
CA LEU A 62 -29.30 24.94 11.24
C LEU A 62 -28.09 25.24 12.14
N MET A 63 -28.30 25.44 13.44
CA MET A 63 -27.22 25.60 14.42
C MET A 63 -26.34 24.36 14.54
N LEU A 64 -26.92 23.16 14.63
CA LEU A 64 -26.16 21.91 14.72
C LEU A 64 -25.38 21.60 13.43
N ILE A 65 -26.03 21.74 12.27
CA ILE A 65 -25.40 21.55 10.96
C ILE A 65 -24.21 22.52 10.84
N LYS A 66 -24.44 23.83 10.98
CA LYS A 66 -23.36 24.83 10.88
C LYS A 66 -22.23 24.57 11.88
N ASN A 67 -22.55 24.30 13.15
CA ASN A 67 -21.52 24.13 14.18
C ASN A 67 -20.64 22.88 13.95
N SER A 68 -21.21 21.79 13.43
CA SER A 68 -20.47 20.56 13.10
C SER A 68 -19.56 20.65 11.87
N ILE A 69 -19.62 21.76 11.11
CA ILE A 69 -18.79 21.96 9.90
C ILE A 69 -17.54 22.76 10.25
N SER A 70 -16.34 22.28 9.87
CA SER A 70 -15.08 23.00 10.10
C SER A 70 -15.11 24.40 9.49
N ILE A 71 -14.66 25.40 10.25
CA ILE A 71 -14.67 26.82 9.86
C ILE A 71 -13.96 27.08 8.53
N ILE A 72 -12.92 26.28 8.20
CA ILE A 72 -12.13 26.39 6.98
C ILE A 72 -12.98 26.15 5.72
N ILE A 73 -13.90 25.19 5.77
CA ILE A 73 -14.79 24.85 4.64
C ILE A 73 -16.15 25.53 4.73
N ARG A 74 -16.60 25.92 5.93
CA ARG A 74 -17.93 26.51 6.18
C ARG A 74 -18.18 27.76 5.33
N GLY A 75 -17.14 28.56 5.08
CA GLY A 75 -17.21 29.78 4.25
C GLY A 75 -17.35 29.54 2.74
N ALA A 76 -17.15 28.31 2.25
CA ALA A 76 -17.35 27.94 0.85
C ALA A 76 -18.79 27.44 0.56
N ILE A 77 -19.63 27.33 1.60
CA ILE A 77 -21.00 26.79 1.50
C ILE A 77 -21.98 27.98 1.46
N PRO A 78 -22.80 28.12 0.40
CA PRO A 78 -23.82 29.17 0.32
C PRO A 78 -24.73 29.16 1.55
N ASP A 79 -24.96 30.32 2.16
CA ASP A 79 -25.75 30.39 3.39
C ASP A 79 -27.26 30.35 3.12
N SER A 80 -28.02 29.85 4.09
CA SER A 80 -29.48 29.84 4.10
C SER A 80 -30.03 29.94 5.53
N SER A 81 -31.20 30.54 5.66
CA SER A 81 -32.02 30.51 6.88
C SER A 81 -32.80 29.19 7.06
N ASN A 82 -32.87 28.36 6.02
CA ASN A 82 -33.57 27.08 6.03
C ASN A 82 -32.57 25.92 6.13
N ALA A 83 -32.69 25.09 7.17
CA ALA A 83 -31.79 23.98 7.47
C ALA A 83 -31.74 22.91 6.35
N LYS A 84 -32.87 22.65 5.68
CA LYS A 84 -32.98 21.69 4.58
C LYS A 84 -32.26 22.18 3.33
N ILE A 85 -32.40 23.47 3.01
CA ILE A 85 -31.68 24.12 1.90
C ILE A 85 -30.18 24.21 2.23
N TYR A 86 -29.80 24.64 3.44
CA TYR A 86 -28.40 24.70 3.84
C TYR A 86 -27.73 23.33 3.78
N LEU A 87 -28.37 22.29 4.34
CA LEU A 87 -27.86 20.91 4.26
C LEU A 87 -27.67 20.46 2.81
N ALA A 88 -28.64 20.69 1.92
CA ALA A 88 -28.52 20.36 0.50
C ALA A 88 -27.33 21.08 -0.18
N SER A 89 -27.04 22.33 0.20
CA SER A 89 -25.83 23.05 -0.23
C SER A 89 -24.53 22.46 0.32
N VAL A 90 -24.52 21.92 1.54
CA VAL A 90 -23.39 21.10 2.03
C VAL A 90 -23.24 19.84 1.17
N GLU A 91 -24.33 19.12 0.89
CA GLU A 91 -24.26 17.89 0.11
C GLU A 91 -23.69 18.12 -1.30
N GLU A 92 -24.11 19.18 -2.00
CA GLU A 92 -23.66 19.43 -3.37
C GLU A 92 -22.16 19.72 -3.48
N GLN A 93 -21.61 20.53 -2.55
CA GLN A 93 -20.16 20.80 -2.47
C GLN A 93 -19.34 19.51 -2.29
N PHE A 94 -19.90 18.53 -1.59
CA PHE A 94 -19.24 17.25 -1.30
C PHE A 94 -19.48 16.18 -2.38
N LYS A 95 -20.58 16.22 -3.15
CA LYS A 95 -20.83 15.28 -4.27
C LYS A 95 -19.74 15.35 -5.34
N ALA A 96 -19.33 16.55 -5.75
CA ALA A 96 -18.30 16.73 -6.77
C ALA A 96 -16.94 16.19 -6.30
N THR A 97 -16.53 16.60 -5.08
CA THR A 97 -15.28 16.20 -4.43
C THR A 97 -15.23 14.69 -4.19
N SER A 98 -16.33 14.09 -3.72
CA SER A 98 -16.47 12.63 -3.51
C SER A 98 -16.30 11.85 -4.82
N LYS A 99 -17.01 12.24 -5.89
CA LYS A 99 -16.90 11.58 -7.21
C LYS A 99 -15.47 11.59 -7.76
N ALA A 100 -14.78 12.74 -7.66
CA ALA A 100 -13.39 12.86 -8.08
C ALA A 100 -12.47 11.98 -7.22
N HIS A 101 -12.63 12.00 -5.90
CA HIS A 101 -11.82 11.19 -4.98
C HIS A 101 -12.04 9.68 -5.17
N ALA A 102 -13.30 9.24 -5.31
CA ALA A 102 -13.66 7.86 -5.63
C ALA A 102 -13.02 7.40 -6.95
N SER A 103 -13.12 8.22 -8.01
CA SER A 103 -12.51 7.94 -9.31
C SER A 103 -10.98 7.81 -9.21
N THR A 104 -10.32 8.68 -8.44
CA THR A 104 -8.87 8.60 -8.17
C THR A 104 -8.49 7.36 -7.36
N LEU A 105 -9.27 6.99 -6.34
CA LEU A 105 -9.05 5.77 -5.54
C LEU A 105 -9.22 4.51 -6.38
N ILE A 106 -10.29 4.41 -7.18
CA ILE A 106 -10.54 3.29 -8.10
C ILE A 106 -9.41 3.19 -9.12
N LEU A 107 -9.05 4.30 -9.79
CA LEU A 107 -7.97 4.31 -10.78
C LEU A 107 -6.64 3.85 -10.16
N LYS A 108 -6.29 4.35 -8.97
CA LYS A 108 -5.09 3.91 -8.25
C LYS A 108 -5.18 2.42 -7.91
N MET A 109 -6.32 1.95 -7.42
CA MET A 109 -6.53 0.57 -7.02
C MET A 109 -6.40 -0.41 -8.21
N VAL A 110 -6.97 -0.11 -9.38
CA VAL A 110 -6.87 -0.98 -10.58
C VAL A 110 -5.50 -0.93 -11.28
N THR A 111 -4.78 0.19 -11.19
CA THR A 111 -3.45 0.34 -11.79
C THR A 111 -2.31 -0.15 -10.90
N THR A 112 -2.47 -0.16 -9.57
CA THR A 112 -1.43 -0.60 -8.64
C THR A 112 -1.24 -2.12 -8.73
N LYS A 113 -0.07 -2.54 -9.21
CA LYS A 113 0.42 -3.93 -9.16
C LYS A 113 1.55 -4.05 -8.14
N TYR A 114 1.67 -5.22 -7.52
CA TYR A 114 2.78 -5.50 -6.62
C TYR A 114 4.09 -5.61 -7.41
N ASP A 115 5.14 -4.92 -6.97
CA ASP A 115 6.38 -4.73 -7.72
C ASP A 115 7.43 -5.85 -7.53
N GLY A 116 7.18 -6.77 -6.60
CA GLY A 116 8.12 -7.85 -6.25
C GLY A 116 9.38 -7.40 -5.52
N LYS A 117 9.38 -6.20 -4.92
CA LYS A 117 10.51 -5.60 -4.17
C LYS A 117 10.09 -4.93 -2.87
N SER A 118 8.97 -4.21 -2.88
CA SER A 118 8.26 -3.81 -1.66
C SER A 118 7.81 -5.03 -0.88
N GLY A 119 7.41 -4.87 0.39
CA GLY A 119 6.82 -5.95 1.14
C GLY A 119 5.38 -6.22 0.71
N ILE A 120 5.04 -7.49 0.48
CA ILE A 120 3.71 -7.89 0.03
C ILE A 120 2.63 -7.57 1.07
N ARG A 121 2.98 -7.57 2.36
CA ARG A 121 2.08 -7.20 3.45
C ARG A 121 1.66 -5.74 3.37
N GLU A 122 2.60 -4.86 3.08
CA GLU A 122 2.41 -3.41 2.90
C GLU A 122 1.54 -3.13 1.68
N HIS A 123 1.76 -3.84 0.57
CA HIS A 123 0.90 -3.79 -0.62
C HIS A 123 -0.54 -4.22 -0.32
N ILE A 124 -0.73 -5.33 0.41
CA ILE A 124 -2.05 -5.80 0.84
C ILE A 124 -2.74 -4.78 1.78
N MET A 125 -1.99 -4.21 2.74
CA MET A 125 -2.51 -3.18 3.63
C MET A 125 -2.92 -1.91 2.89
N MET A 126 -2.17 -1.49 1.87
CA MET A 126 -2.54 -0.36 1.00
C MET A 126 -3.82 -0.64 0.20
N MET A 127 -3.99 -1.87 -0.33
CA MET A 127 -5.21 -2.27 -1.03
C MET A 127 -6.44 -2.27 -0.12
N ASN A 128 -6.30 -2.79 1.10
CA ASN A 128 -7.35 -2.75 2.13
C ASN A 128 -7.66 -1.30 2.55
N ASP A 129 -6.65 -0.44 2.71
CA ASP A 129 -6.86 0.98 3.00
C ASP A 129 -7.65 1.72 1.92
N MET A 130 -7.39 1.45 0.64
CA MET A 130 -8.19 1.99 -0.47
C MET A 130 -9.63 1.46 -0.46
N ALA A 131 -9.84 0.18 -0.17
CA ALA A 131 -11.19 -0.41 -0.04
C ALA A 131 -12.00 0.21 1.13
N ARG A 132 -11.37 0.43 2.29
CA ARG A 132 -12.00 1.13 3.43
C ARG A 132 -12.36 2.58 3.08
N LYS A 133 -11.51 3.28 2.35
CA LYS A 133 -11.78 4.66 1.87
C LYS A 133 -12.94 4.69 0.89
N LEU A 134 -13.03 3.72 -0.03
CA LEU A 134 -14.18 3.58 -0.94
C LEU A 134 -15.48 3.25 -0.17
N LYS A 135 -15.45 2.41 0.86
CA LYS A 135 -16.61 2.22 1.76
C LYS A 135 -17.04 3.53 2.43
N GLY A 136 -16.11 4.41 2.79
CA GLY A 136 -16.41 5.77 3.30
C GLY A 136 -17.05 6.73 2.29
N LEU A 137 -17.15 6.33 1.02
CA LEU A 137 -17.79 7.07 -0.08
C LEU A 137 -19.04 6.32 -0.63
N ASP A 138 -19.63 5.42 0.16
CA ASP A 138 -20.75 4.54 -0.22
C ASP A 138 -20.42 3.58 -1.38
N MET A 139 -19.15 3.18 -1.51
CA MET A 139 -18.65 2.22 -2.49
C MET A 139 -18.03 1.00 -1.78
N GLU A 140 -18.85 0.25 -1.05
CA GLU A 140 -18.38 -0.93 -0.33
C GLU A 140 -17.88 -2.05 -1.27
N ILE A 141 -16.65 -2.52 -1.01
CA ILE A 141 -16.04 -3.67 -1.68
C ILE A 141 -16.12 -4.87 -0.73
N SER A 142 -16.73 -5.97 -1.19
CA SER A 142 -16.80 -7.21 -0.40
C SER A 142 -15.42 -7.85 -0.23
N GLU A 143 -15.19 -8.49 0.92
CA GLU A 143 -13.89 -9.11 1.25
C GLU A 143 -13.44 -10.11 0.17
N GLY A 144 -14.36 -10.96 -0.31
CA GLY A 144 -14.07 -11.91 -1.40
C GLY A 144 -13.65 -11.23 -2.71
N PHE A 145 -14.26 -10.11 -3.08
CA PHE A 145 -13.80 -9.34 -4.24
C PHE A 145 -12.40 -8.78 -3.99
N LEU A 146 -12.15 -8.18 -2.81
CA LEU A 146 -10.85 -7.62 -2.46
C LEU A 146 -9.73 -8.68 -2.49
N VAL A 147 -9.99 -9.89 -1.97
CA VAL A 147 -9.05 -11.02 -2.02
C VAL A 147 -8.73 -11.41 -3.46
N HIS A 148 -9.74 -11.68 -4.30
CA HIS A 148 -9.52 -12.00 -5.72
C HIS A 148 -8.80 -10.87 -6.46
N PHE A 149 -9.18 -9.62 -6.19
CA PHE A 149 -8.60 -8.43 -6.79
C PHE A 149 -7.10 -8.32 -6.48
N ILE A 150 -6.72 -8.50 -5.21
CA ILE A 150 -5.33 -8.53 -4.77
C ILE A 150 -4.57 -9.67 -5.45
N MET A 151 -5.16 -10.86 -5.61
CA MET A 151 -4.53 -11.96 -6.38
C MET A 151 -4.25 -11.56 -7.85
N THR A 152 -5.12 -10.78 -8.50
CA THR A 152 -4.84 -10.23 -9.85
C THR A 152 -3.82 -9.07 -9.85
N SER A 153 -3.45 -8.55 -8.68
CA SER A 153 -2.42 -7.50 -8.53
C SER A 153 -1.00 -8.05 -8.42
N LEU A 154 -0.83 -9.35 -8.17
CA LEU A 154 0.47 -10.01 -8.02
C LEU A 154 1.18 -10.19 -9.37
N PRO A 155 2.52 -10.04 -9.45
CA PRO A 155 3.31 -10.22 -10.67
C PRO A 155 3.48 -11.71 -11.02
N ALA A 156 4.03 -11.98 -12.20
CA ALA A 156 4.18 -13.33 -12.75
C ALA A 156 5.08 -14.28 -11.92
N SER A 157 5.89 -13.77 -10.97
CA SER A 157 6.60 -14.63 -10.03
C SER A 157 5.66 -15.40 -9.09
N PHE A 158 4.41 -14.98 -8.95
CA PHE A 158 3.38 -15.64 -8.13
C PHE A 158 2.42 -16.52 -8.96
N GLU A 159 2.70 -16.86 -10.23
CA GLU A 159 1.74 -17.69 -11.01
C GLU A 159 1.48 -19.06 -10.37
N ALA A 160 2.51 -19.75 -9.85
CA ALA A 160 2.32 -21.02 -9.15
C ALA A 160 1.41 -20.88 -7.92
N PHE A 161 1.55 -19.77 -7.19
CA PHE A 161 0.72 -19.41 -6.04
C PHE A 161 -0.73 -19.08 -6.44
N LYS A 162 -0.94 -18.34 -7.54
CA LYS A 162 -2.27 -18.08 -8.12
C LYS A 162 -2.97 -19.37 -8.56
N VAL A 163 -2.25 -20.29 -9.20
CA VAL A 163 -2.78 -21.61 -9.56
C VAL A 163 -3.21 -22.37 -8.31
N ASN A 164 -2.36 -22.43 -7.28
CA ASN A 164 -2.69 -23.09 -6.02
C ASN A 164 -3.87 -22.45 -5.26
N TYR A 165 -4.06 -21.13 -5.37
CA TYR A 165 -5.25 -20.45 -4.86
C TYR A 165 -6.50 -20.83 -5.67
N ASN A 166 -6.43 -20.78 -7.00
CA ASN A 166 -7.56 -21.07 -7.89
C ASN A 166 -8.05 -22.54 -7.84
N THR A 167 -7.22 -23.48 -7.40
CA THR A 167 -7.61 -24.89 -7.20
C THR A 167 -8.28 -25.16 -5.84
N GLN A 168 -8.22 -24.22 -4.89
CA GLN A 168 -8.84 -24.39 -3.58
C GLN A 168 -10.34 -24.04 -3.61
N LYS A 169 -11.15 -24.87 -2.95
CA LYS A 169 -12.59 -24.63 -2.76
C LYS A 169 -12.91 -23.73 -1.56
N VAL A 170 -11.91 -23.48 -0.69
CA VAL A 170 -12.04 -22.65 0.51
C VAL A 170 -11.83 -21.19 0.10
N LYS A 171 -12.76 -20.31 0.47
CA LYS A 171 -12.58 -18.86 0.34
C LYS A 171 -11.65 -18.38 1.44
N TRP A 172 -10.53 -17.75 1.09
CA TRP A 172 -9.64 -17.13 2.06
C TRP A 172 -10.22 -15.81 2.58
N SER A 173 -10.04 -15.57 3.87
CA SER A 173 -10.11 -14.24 4.49
C SER A 173 -8.88 -13.39 4.16
N MET A 174 -8.95 -12.09 4.45
CA MET A 174 -7.80 -11.19 4.32
C MET A 174 -6.61 -11.59 5.21
N ASN A 175 -6.85 -12.22 6.37
CA ASN A 175 -5.79 -12.67 7.26
C ASN A 175 -5.02 -13.86 6.68
N GLU A 176 -5.74 -14.84 6.11
CA GLU A 176 -5.14 -15.98 5.42
C GLU A 176 -4.39 -15.53 4.16
N LEU A 177 -4.96 -14.62 3.37
CA LEU A 177 -4.28 -14.04 2.21
C LEU A 177 -2.95 -13.37 2.59
N ILE A 178 -2.90 -12.60 3.69
CA ILE A 178 -1.66 -11.98 4.16
C ILE A 178 -0.63 -13.05 4.54
N ALA A 179 -1.01 -14.06 5.33
CA ALA A 179 -0.11 -15.11 5.77
C ALA A 179 0.48 -15.91 4.59
N MET A 180 -0.38 -16.37 3.68
CA MET A 180 0.01 -17.16 2.51
C MET A 180 0.89 -16.36 1.54
N CYS A 181 0.56 -15.08 1.29
CA CYS A 181 1.37 -14.20 0.43
C CYS A 181 2.75 -13.93 1.01
N VAL A 182 2.88 -13.71 2.33
CA VAL A 182 4.18 -13.50 2.99
C VAL A 182 5.04 -14.77 2.91
N GLN A 183 4.46 -15.94 3.14
CA GLN A 183 5.17 -17.22 3.02
C GLN A 183 5.70 -17.46 1.58
N GLU A 184 4.91 -17.14 0.56
CA GLU A 184 5.36 -17.24 -0.84
C GLU A 184 6.42 -16.19 -1.18
N GLU A 185 6.34 -14.98 -0.63
CA GLU A 185 7.37 -13.94 -0.81
C GLU A 185 8.72 -14.38 -0.19
N GLU A 186 8.72 -15.03 0.97
CA GLU A 186 9.92 -15.63 1.57
C GLU A 186 10.48 -16.77 0.71
N ARG A 187 9.61 -17.66 0.21
CA ARG A 187 10.00 -18.73 -0.72
C ARG A 187 10.66 -18.17 -1.99
N LEU A 188 10.06 -17.13 -2.59
CA LEU A 188 10.57 -16.43 -3.77
C LEU A 188 11.83 -15.57 -3.54
N LYS A 189 12.20 -15.30 -2.27
CA LYS A 189 13.51 -14.72 -1.93
C LYS A 189 14.60 -15.79 -1.90
N LEU A 190 14.29 -17.01 -1.43
CA LEU A 190 15.23 -18.13 -1.40
C LEU A 190 15.48 -18.72 -2.81
N ASP A 191 14.45 -18.75 -3.65
CA ASP A 191 14.52 -19.21 -5.06
C ASP A 191 15.31 -18.28 -5.99
N LYS A 192 15.83 -17.14 -5.51
CA LYS A 192 16.70 -16.22 -6.25
C LYS A 192 18.17 -16.48 -5.87
N PRO A 193 18.88 -17.42 -6.53
CA PRO A 193 20.32 -17.56 -6.35
C PRO A 193 21.02 -16.27 -6.78
N ASP A 194 22.07 -15.89 -6.04
CA ASP A 194 22.86 -14.72 -6.35
C ASP A 194 23.54 -14.89 -7.73
N VAL A 195 23.08 -14.11 -8.72
CA VAL A 195 23.33 -14.34 -10.16
C VAL A 195 24.81 -14.16 -10.53
N ALA A 196 25.63 -13.64 -9.61
CA ALA A 196 27.08 -13.53 -9.72
C ALA A 196 27.81 -14.83 -10.13
N TYR A 197 27.25 -16.02 -9.86
CA TYR A 197 27.96 -17.29 -10.08
C TYR A 197 27.76 -17.97 -11.45
N LEU A 198 26.93 -17.42 -12.35
CA LEU A 198 26.70 -18.02 -13.68
C LEU A 198 27.46 -17.34 -14.84
N MET A 199 28.08 -16.18 -14.61
CA MET A 199 28.78 -15.40 -15.65
C MET A 199 30.29 -15.70 -15.78
N THR A 200 30.74 -16.91 -15.41
CA THR A 200 32.11 -17.40 -15.70
C THR A 200 32.15 -18.66 -16.57
N ALA A 201 31.05 -19.03 -17.22
CA ALA A 201 31.00 -20.09 -18.22
C ALA A 201 31.26 -19.54 -19.64
N ASN A 202 32.54 -19.36 -20.00
CA ASN A 202 32.97 -18.64 -21.21
C ASN A 202 32.83 -19.49 -22.51
N PRO A 203 31.89 -19.19 -23.43
CA PRO A 203 31.58 -20.05 -24.57
C PRO A 203 32.46 -19.74 -25.79
N LYS A 204 33.65 -20.34 -25.87
CA LYS A 204 34.54 -20.21 -27.05
C LYS A 204 33.93 -20.83 -28.31
N LYS A 205 33.34 -20.00 -29.19
CA LYS A 205 33.13 -20.32 -30.63
C LYS A 205 34.11 -19.53 -31.52
N ARG A 206 34.34 -20.03 -32.75
CA ARG A 206 35.48 -19.69 -33.62
C ARG A 206 35.08 -18.75 -34.77
N LYS A 207 36.09 -17.97 -35.23
CA LYS A 207 36.29 -17.41 -36.59
C LYS A 207 35.11 -16.73 -37.32
N GLY A 208 35.28 -15.44 -37.60
CA GLY A 208 34.68 -14.68 -38.71
C GLY A 208 35.69 -13.60 -39.15
N ASN A 209 35.60 -13.10 -40.38
CA ASN A 209 36.55 -12.14 -40.97
C ASN A 209 35.81 -10.93 -41.59
N VAL A 210 36.57 -9.98 -42.15
CA VAL A 210 36.18 -8.87 -43.06
C VAL A 210 35.89 -7.52 -42.38
N ASP A 211 36.86 -6.61 -42.55
CA ASP A 211 36.78 -5.17 -42.95
C ASP A 211 35.53 -4.32 -42.59
N LYS A 212 35.60 -3.03 -42.22
CA LYS A 212 36.33 -1.92 -42.88
C LYS A 212 36.07 -0.56 -42.17
N LYS A 213 36.92 0.42 -42.49
CA LYS A 213 36.80 1.89 -42.35
C LYS A 213 37.04 2.55 -40.97
N GLU A 214 37.89 3.57 -41.05
CA GLU A 214 38.23 4.58 -40.04
C GLU A 214 37.10 5.63 -39.88
N VAL A 215 37.21 6.51 -38.87
CA VAL A 215 37.50 7.95 -39.09
C VAL A 215 37.83 8.67 -37.77
N SER A 216 39.12 8.99 -37.61
CA SER A 216 39.70 10.26 -37.11
C SER A 216 39.52 10.79 -35.66
N LYS A 217 40.66 11.37 -35.20
CA LYS A 217 40.90 12.32 -34.08
C LYS A 217 40.89 11.74 -32.65
N VAL A 218 42.00 11.67 -31.88
CA VAL A 218 43.19 12.56 -31.68
C VAL A 218 42.75 13.88 -31.01
N GLN A 219 43.02 14.20 -29.74
CA GLN A 219 44.29 14.25 -28.94
C GLN A 219 43.92 14.29 -27.42
N LYS A 220 44.75 14.16 -26.36
CA LYS A 220 46.20 13.91 -26.08
C LYS A 220 46.40 13.56 -24.57
N ARG A 221 47.63 13.21 -24.16
CA ARG A 221 48.21 13.31 -22.78
C ARG A 221 47.69 12.37 -21.68
N ASP A 222 48.40 11.24 -21.51
CA ASP A 222 49.39 11.01 -20.43
C ASP A 222 49.16 11.79 -19.11
N ALA A 223 48.90 11.12 -17.97
CA ALA A 223 49.88 10.52 -17.02
C ALA A 223 50.64 11.57 -16.16
N SER A 224 50.93 11.37 -14.86
CA SER A 224 50.98 10.12 -14.07
C SER A 224 50.51 10.28 -12.61
N ALA A 225 50.44 9.16 -11.89
CA ALA A 225 50.02 9.02 -10.50
C ALA A 225 50.86 9.78 -9.45
N SER A 226 50.27 9.91 -8.26
CA SER A 226 51.00 9.93 -6.97
C SER A 226 50.46 8.83 -6.05
N SER A 227 51.33 8.24 -5.24
CA SER A 227 51.10 6.93 -4.59
C SER A 227 50.76 7.03 -3.10
N SER A 228 50.18 5.96 -2.54
CA SER A 228 50.02 5.77 -1.09
C SER A 228 49.87 4.27 -0.75
N SER A 229 50.97 3.53 -0.85
CA SER A 229 51.01 2.11 -0.51
C SER A 229 50.94 1.88 1.00
N LYS A 230 49.96 1.11 1.48
CA LYS A 230 50.00 0.48 2.81
C LYS A 230 49.64 -1.00 2.75
N ASN A 231 50.60 -1.84 3.10
CA ASN A 231 50.39 -3.28 3.30
C ASN A 231 49.43 -3.53 4.47
N SER A 232 48.42 -4.37 4.26
CA SER A 232 47.72 -5.07 5.32
C SER A 232 47.88 -6.58 5.12
N LYS A 233 48.66 -7.24 5.99
CA LYS A 233 48.76 -8.70 6.00
C LYS A 233 47.43 -9.27 6.50
N GLY A 234 46.53 -9.60 5.58
CA GLY A 234 45.24 -10.19 5.91
C GLY A 234 45.40 -11.47 6.72
N LYS A 235 45.02 -11.42 8.01
CA LYS A 235 45.08 -12.58 8.91
C LYS A 235 44.23 -13.71 8.35
N SER A 236 44.78 -14.93 8.30
CA SER A 236 43.99 -16.09 7.91
C SER A 236 43.10 -16.54 9.07
N TYR A 237 41.79 -16.41 8.90
CA TYR A 237 40.78 -17.03 9.76
C TYR A 237 40.27 -18.34 9.15
N CYS A 238 39.78 -19.23 10.02
CA CYS A 238 39.18 -20.48 9.62
C CYS A 238 37.74 -20.27 9.15
N LYS A 239 37.41 -20.63 7.90
CA LYS A 239 36.04 -20.50 7.37
C LYS A 239 35.00 -21.37 8.11
N PHE A 240 35.43 -22.41 8.83
CA PHE A 240 34.55 -23.29 9.60
C PHE A 240 34.26 -22.72 11.00
N CYS A 241 35.25 -22.70 11.91
CA CYS A 241 35.07 -22.25 13.29
C CYS A 241 35.29 -20.74 13.53
N ARG A 242 35.56 -19.96 12.49
CA ARG A 242 35.76 -18.48 12.48
C ARG A 242 36.91 -17.93 13.34
N LYS A 243 37.64 -18.78 14.08
CA LYS A 243 38.86 -18.43 14.83
C LYS A 243 39.99 -17.98 13.88
N GLU A 244 40.81 -17.02 14.32
CA GLU A 244 42.04 -16.61 13.62
C GLU A 244 43.16 -17.67 13.74
N GLY A 245 44.26 -17.48 13.00
CA GLY A 245 45.51 -18.22 13.18
C GLY A 245 45.67 -19.51 12.36
N HIS A 246 44.60 -20.03 11.77
CA HIS A 246 44.65 -21.24 10.94
C HIS A 246 43.65 -21.20 9.77
N ARG A 247 43.83 -22.06 8.76
CA ARG A 247 42.87 -22.23 7.66
C ARG A 247 41.98 -23.45 7.91
N GLN A 248 40.85 -23.57 7.20
CA GLN A 248 39.88 -24.66 7.39
C GLN A 248 40.50 -26.07 7.25
N LYS A 249 41.43 -26.29 6.32
CA LYS A 249 42.20 -27.55 6.19
C LYS A 249 43.00 -27.94 7.45
N ASP A 250 43.38 -26.94 8.25
CA ASP A 250 44.19 -27.10 9.45
C ASP A 250 43.34 -27.10 10.73
N CYS A 251 42.01 -27.02 10.59
CA CYS A 251 41.07 -26.90 11.70
C CYS A 251 40.72 -28.28 12.28
N GLN A 252 40.93 -28.45 13.59
CA GLN A 252 40.60 -29.68 14.30
C GLN A 252 39.08 -29.90 14.35
N ASP A 253 38.32 -28.87 14.75
CA ASP A 253 36.85 -28.84 14.78
C ASP A 253 36.23 -29.33 13.45
N PHE A 254 36.86 -29.01 12.30
CA PHE A 254 36.42 -29.41 10.97
C PHE A 254 36.75 -30.88 10.63
N LYS A 255 37.92 -31.37 11.04
CA LYS A 255 38.32 -32.78 10.83
C LYS A 255 37.44 -33.73 11.63
N GLU A 256 37.17 -33.38 12.89
CA GLU A 256 36.27 -34.16 13.76
C GLU A 256 34.82 -34.15 13.24
N TRP A 257 34.35 -33.03 12.68
CA TRP A 257 33.06 -32.96 12.00
C TRP A 257 32.99 -33.87 10.76
N LEU A 258 34.06 -33.93 9.95
CA LEU A 258 34.15 -34.85 8.80
C LEU A 258 34.12 -36.32 9.25
N THR A 259 34.91 -36.69 10.26
CA THR A 259 34.91 -38.05 10.84
C THR A 259 33.52 -38.42 11.38
N LYS A 260 32.86 -37.52 12.12
CA LYS A 260 31.49 -37.72 12.64
C LYS A 260 30.42 -37.79 11.54
N LYS A 261 30.74 -37.37 10.31
CA LYS A 261 29.89 -37.50 9.11
C LYS A 261 30.31 -38.65 8.18
N GLY A 262 31.34 -39.43 8.53
CA GLY A 262 31.87 -40.51 7.67
C GLY A 262 32.55 -40.01 6.40
N ILE A 263 32.91 -38.73 6.31
CA ILE A 263 33.49 -38.13 5.10
C ILE A 263 35.03 -38.24 5.20
N PRO A 264 35.72 -38.92 4.26
CA PRO A 264 37.17 -39.03 4.30
C PRO A 264 37.83 -37.67 4.02
N TYR A 265 38.67 -37.20 4.95
CA TYR A 265 39.43 -35.96 4.79
C TYR A 265 40.61 -36.17 3.81
N ASN A 266 40.59 -35.48 2.68
CA ASN A 266 41.67 -35.50 1.69
C ASN A 266 42.58 -34.25 1.82
N PRO A 267 43.84 -34.37 2.30
CA PRO A 267 44.77 -33.24 2.43
C PRO A 267 45.35 -32.72 1.11
N GLU A 268 45.18 -33.47 0.01
CA GLU A 268 45.69 -33.14 -1.33
C GLU A 268 44.67 -32.37 -2.18
N ALA A 269 43.41 -32.29 -1.75
CA ALA A 269 42.31 -31.70 -2.51
C ALA A 269 42.58 -30.22 -2.88
N GLY A 270 42.97 -29.99 -4.14
CA GLY A 270 43.32 -28.67 -4.68
C GLY A 270 44.82 -28.45 -4.97
N LYS A 271 45.70 -29.42 -4.70
CA LYS A 271 47.07 -29.41 -5.25
C LYS A 271 47.03 -29.84 -6.72
N LYS A 272 47.68 -29.10 -7.61
CA LYS A 272 48.09 -29.63 -8.92
C LYS A 272 49.22 -30.65 -8.70
N PRO A 273 49.30 -31.74 -9.49
CA PRO A 273 50.47 -32.60 -9.47
C PRO A 273 51.72 -31.78 -9.84
N LYS A 274 52.85 -32.10 -9.19
CA LYS A 274 54.16 -31.68 -9.66
C LYS A 274 54.58 -32.68 -10.73
N ASN A 275 54.72 -32.24 -11.97
CA ASN A 275 55.40 -33.04 -12.99
C ASN A 275 56.90 -33.06 -12.64
N THR A 276 57.44 -34.26 -12.53
CA THR A 276 58.86 -34.58 -12.79
C THR A 276 59.01 -34.93 -14.26
#